data_AF-T2KHK0-F1
#
_entry.id   AF-T2KHK0-F1
#
_cell.length_a   1.000
_cell.length_b   1.000
_cell.length_c   1.000
_cell.angle_alpha   90.00
_cell.angle_beta   90.00
_cell.angle_gamma   90.00
#
_symmetry.space_group_name_H-M   'P 1'
#
loop_
_entity.id
_entity.type
_entity.pdbx_description
1 polymer ?
#
loop_
_entity_poly.entity_id
_entity_poly.type
_entity_poly.pdbx_seq_one_letter_code
_entity_poly.pdbx_strand_id
1 'polypeptide(L)'
;VVKGLFEGDIKKTLISVGAFVAILFIAYAMSSGTDLDLTPFNNKGMDVTEATSKYVGAGLYAFYFLAAIAILSMVYANVKKLIN
;
A
#
# COMPACT_ATOMS: atom_id res chain seq x y z
N VAL A 1 20.65 10.47 8.04
CA VAL A 1 19.33 10.28 7.40
C VAL A 1 18.20 10.96 8.16
N VAL A 2 18.05 10.70 9.47
CA VAL A 2 17.00 11.32 10.30
C VAL A 2 17.09 12.86 10.32
N LYS A 3 18.30 13.42 10.45
CA LYS A 3 18.50 14.88 10.44
C LYS A 3 18.06 15.55 9.12
N GLY A 4 18.28 14.89 7.98
CA GLY A 4 17.86 15.37 6.66
C GLY A 4 16.35 15.32 6.42
N LEU A 5 15.60 14.49 7.16
CA LEU A 5 14.13 14.51 7.15
C LEU A 5 13.58 15.78 7.82
N PHE A 6 14.29 16.32 8.81
CA PHE A 6 13.90 17.50 9.59
C PHE A 6 14.48 18.82 9.04
N GLU A 7 15.58 18.77 8.27
CA GLU A 7 16.18 19.95 7.61
C GLU A 7 15.47 20.34 6.29
N GLY A 8 14.62 19.45 5.75
CA GLY A 8 13.83 19.70 4.53
C GLY A 8 12.48 20.39 4.75
N ASP A 9 11.70 20.49 3.68
CA ASP A 9 10.37 21.10 3.65
C ASP A 9 9.36 20.23 4.42
N ILE A 10 9.37 20.34 5.75
CA ILE A 10 8.71 19.39 6.66
C ILE A 10 7.21 19.24 6.38
N LYS A 11 6.57 20.30 5.86
CA LYS A 11 5.18 20.28 5.43
C LYS A 11 4.95 19.27 4.30
N LYS A 12 5.81 19.26 3.27
CA LYS A 12 5.70 18.34 2.14
C LYS A 12 5.97 16.90 2.57
N THR A 13 6.97 16.70 3.43
CA THR A 13 7.24 15.38 4.02
C THR A 13 6.03 14.88 4.79
N LEU A 14 5.44 15.70 5.66
CA LEU A 14 4.24 15.33 6.41
C LEU A 14 3.05 14.98 5.50
N ILE A 15 2.84 15.74 4.43
CA ILE A 15 1.78 15.46 3.46
C ILE A 15 2.02 14.11 2.77
N SER A 16 3.25 13.83 2.31
CA SER A 16 3.57 12.55 1.67
C SER A 16 3.41 11.36 2.61
N VAL A 17 3.86 11.49 3.85
CA VAL A 17 3.74 10.44 4.87
C VAL A 17 2.28 10.25 5.25
N GLY A 18 1.53 11.33 5.43
CA GLY A 18 0.09 11.28 5.72
C GLY A 18 -0.70 10.60 4.61
N ALA A 19 -0.42 10.92 3.34
CA ALA A 19 -1.04 10.27 2.19
C ALA A 19 -0.71 8.77 2.14
N PHE A 20 0.53 8.39 2.40
CA PHE A 20 0.94 6.98 2.47
C PHE A 20 0.20 6.23 3.58
N VAL A 21 0.13 6.81 4.78
CA VAL A 21 -0.60 6.23 5.92
C VAL A 21 -2.09 6.09 5.60
N ALA A 22 -2.70 7.07 4.93
CA ALA A 22 -4.10 6.98 4.51
C ALA A 22 -4.36 5.78 3.59
N ILE A 23 -3.46 5.51 2.64
CA ILE A 23 -3.56 4.34 1.75
C ILE A 23 -3.47 3.04 2.56
N LEU A 24 -2.56 2.96 3.54
CA LEU A 24 -2.45 1.78 4.41
C LEU A 24 -3.72 1.54 5.22
N PHE A 25 -4.34 2.61 5.74
CA PHE A 25 -5.62 2.51 6.45
C PHE A 25 -6.74 1.99 5.56
N ILE A 26 -6.86 2.52 4.34
CA ILE A 26 -7.87 2.05 3.37
C ILE A 26 -7.62 0.58 3.01
N ALA A 27 -6.38 0.22 2.73
CA ALA A 27 -6.00 -1.15 2.40
C ALA A 27 -6.29 -2.15 3.53
N TYR A 28 -5.98 -1.78 4.78
CA TYR A 28 -6.29 -2.60 5.95
C TYR A 28 -7.78 -2.70 6.23
N ALA A 29 -8.54 -1.62 6.01
CA ALA A 29 -9.99 -1.61 6.16
C ALA A 29 -10.71 -2.48 5.11
N MET A 30 -10.20 -2.50 3.87
CA MET A 30 -10.75 -3.35 2.81
C MET A 30 -10.32 -4.81 2.91
N SER A 31 -9.19 -5.10 3.57
CA SER A 31 -8.75 -6.49 3.72
C SER A 31 -9.59 -7.22 4.76
N SER A 32 -10.23 -8.33 4.34
CA SER A 32 -10.71 -9.34 5.29
C SER A 32 -9.77 -10.53 5.34
N GLY A 33 -9.61 -11.11 6.53
CA GLY A 33 -8.88 -12.37 6.72
C GLY A 33 -9.70 -13.61 6.35
N THR A 34 -11.01 -13.43 6.13
CA THR A 34 -11.98 -14.48 5.83
C THR A 34 -12.28 -14.65 4.34
N ASP A 35 -11.77 -13.77 3.48
CA ASP A 35 -12.01 -13.82 2.02
C ASP A 35 -11.26 -14.98 1.35
N LEU A 36 -10.26 -15.55 2.04
CA LEU A 36 -9.44 -16.65 1.55
C LEU A 36 -9.77 -17.91 2.35
N ASP A 37 -10.11 -19.00 1.65
CA ASP A 37 -10.21 -20.32 2.28
C ASP A 37 -8.83 -20.76 2.76
N LEU A 38 -8.66 -20.83 4.08
CA LEU A 38 -7.41 -21.18 4.74
C LEU A 38 -7.21 -22.70 4.85
N THR A 39 -8.25 -23.51 4.57
CA THR A 39 -8.16 -24.97 4.63
C THR A 39 -7.06 -25.57 3.73
N PRO A 40 -6.85 -25.15 2.46
CA PRO A 40 -5.75 -25.65 1.64
C PRO A 40 -4.35 -25.26 2.16
N PHE A 41 -4.22 -24.19 2.95
CA PHE A 41 -2.95 -23.77 3.54
C PHE A 41 -2.66 -24.57 4.83
N ASN A 42 -3.66 -24.71 5.69
CA ASN A 42 -3.57 -25.50 6.91
C ASN A 42 -3.35 -27.00 6.61
N ASN A 43 -3.97 -27.52 5.54
CA ASN A 43 -3.75 -28.90 5.07
C ASN A 43 -2.31 -29.15 4.57
N LYS A 44 -1.57 -28.11 4.21
CA LYS A 44 -0.14 -28.18 3.86
C LYS A 44 0.78 -28.01 5.06
N GLY A 45 0.23 -27.97 6.28
CA GLY A 45 0.98 -27.77 7.52
C GLY A 45 1.43 -26.32 7.74
N MET A 46 0.90 -25.35 6.97
CA MET A 46 1.09 -23.93 7.26
C MET A 46 -0.02 -23.48 8.21
N ASP A 47 0.29 -23.18 9.47
CA ASP A 47 -0.64 -22.57 10.43
C ASP A 47 -0.95 -21.12 10.01
N VAL A 48 -1.80 -20.95 9.00
CA VAL A 48 -2.25 -19.64 8.53
C VAL A 48 -3.47 -19.26 9.33
N THR A 49 -3.30 -18.30 10.25
CA THR A 49 -4.41 -17.70 10.99
C THR A 49 -5.13 -16.63 10.16
N GLU A 50 -6.40 -16.36 10.48
CA GLU A 50 -7.18 -15.27 9.86
C GLU A 50 -6.49 -13.91 10.00
N ALA A 51 -5.81 -13.67 11.13
CA ALA A 51 -5.06 -12.45 11.37
C ALA A 51 -3.88 -12.32 10.38
N THR A 52 -3.10 -13.38 10.20
CA THR A 52 -2.00 -13.42 9.23
C THR A 52 -2.52 -13.17 7.82
N SER A 53 -3.62 -13.86 7.43
CA SER A 53 -4.27 -13.67 6.14
C SER A 53 -4.69 -12.22 5.91
N LYS A 54 -5.30 -11.58 6.91
CA LYS A 54 -5.70 -10.17 6.85
C LYS A 54 -4.51 -9.22 6.67
N TYR A 55 -3.41 -9.43 7.37
CA TYR A 55 -2.22 -8.56 7.19
C TYR A 55 -1.60 -8.71 5.81
N VAL A 56 -1.57 -9.93 5.27
CA VAL A 56 -1.07 -10.20 3.91
C VAL A 56 -2.01 -9.56 2.87
N GLY A 57 -3.32 -9.74 3.02
CA GLY A 57 -4.33 -9.09 2.16
C GLY A 57 -4.23 -7.57 2.19
N ALA A 58 -4.07 -6.98 3.38
CA ALA A 58 -3.87 -5.54 3.54
C ALA A 58 -2.60 -5.06 2.82
N GLY A 59 -1.50 -5.81 2.91
CA GLY A 59 -0.26 -5.53 2.19
C GLY A 59 -0.44 -5.57 0.66
N LEU A 60 -1.17 -6.57 0.16
CA LEU A 60 -1.50 -6.70 -1.27
C LEU A 60 -2.37 -5.54 -1.75
N TYR A 61 -3.43 -5.19 -1.03
CA TYR A 61 -4.28 -4.05 -1.38
C TYR A 61 -3.48 -2.73 -1.39
N ALA A 62 -2.63 -2.50 -0.39
CA ALA A 62 -1.78 -1.32 -0.33
C ALA A 62 -0.85 -1.25 -1.55
N PHE A 63 -0.21 -2.38 -1.90
CA PHE A 63 0.64 -2.47 -3.08
C PHE A 63 -0.13 -2.16 -4.36
N TYR A 64 -1.32 -2.73 -4.55
CA TYR A 64 -2.13 -2.47 -5.74
C TYR A 64 -2.57 -1.02 -5.87
N PHE A 65 -2.97 -0.38 -4.78
CA PHE A 65 -3.28 1.05 -4.80
C PHE A 65 -2.09 1.90 -5.18
N LEU A 66 -0.94 1.67 -4.55
CA LEU A 66 0.29 2.42 -4.84
C LEU A 66 0.77 2.19 -6.27
N ALA A 67 0.69 0.95 -6.76
CA ALA A 67 1.04 0.59 -8.12
C ALA A 67 0.13 1.32 -9.14
N ALA A 68 -1.18 1.32 -8.92
CA ALA A 68 -2.12 2.03 -9.79
C ALA A 68 -1.84 3.54 -9.81
N ILE A 69 -1.64 4.15 -8.64
CA ILE A 69 -1.31 5.58 -8.52
C ILE A 69 0.01 5.88 -9.24
N ALA A 70 1.03 5.03 -9.09
CA ALA A 70 2.32 5.20 -9.74
C ALA A 70 2.20 5.14 -11.26
N ILE A 71 1.49 4.14 -11.80
CA ILE A 71 1.26 4.00 -13.24
C ILE A 71 0.53 5.22 -13.79
N LEU A 72 -0.58 5.64 -13.15
CA LEU A 72 -1.34 6.82 -13.57
C LEU A 72 -0.48 8.09 -13.54
N SER A 73 0.34 8.25 -12.50
CA SER A 73 1.26 9.38 -12.37
C SER A 73 2.31 9.40 -13.48
N MET A 74 2.88 8.24 -13.82
CA MET A 74 3.84 8.12 -14.92
C MET A 74 3.18 8.43 -16.27
N VAL A 75 1.99 7.89 -16.54
CA VAL A 75 1.26 8.16 -17.79
C VAL A 75 0.97 9.65 -17.90
N TYR A 76 0.43 10.26 -16.85
CA TYR A 76 0.14 11.70 -16.82
C TYR A 76 1.39 12.55 -17.07
N ALA A 77 2.52 12.21 -16.41
CA ALA A 77 3.78 12.93 -16.60
C ALA A 77 4.30 12.84 -18.04
N ASN A 78 4.20 11.67 -18.67
CA ASN A 78 4.62 11.46 -20.06
C ASN A 78 3.71 12.16 -21.06
N VAL A 79 2.38 12.04 -20.89
CA VAL A 79 1.40 12.71 -21.76
C VAL A 79 1.56 14.23 -21.69
N LYS A 80 1.70 14.79 -20.48
CA LYS A 80 1.93 16.23 -20.30
C LYS A 80 3.19 16.71 -21.04
N LYS A 81 4.25 15.91 -21.04
CA LYS A 81 5.52 16.21 -21.73
C LYS A 81 5.42 16.14 -23.26
N LEU A 82 4.44 15.40 -23.80
CA LEU A 82 4.21 15.31 -25.24
C LEU A 82 3.32 16.46 -25.75
N ILE A 83 2.39 16.93 -24.90
CA ILE A 83 1.43 17.97 -25.25
C ILE A 83 2.01 19.38 -25.04
N ASN A 84 3.01 19.53 -24.16
CA ASN A 84 3.66 20.79 -23.82
C ASN A 84 5.15 20.75 -24.16
#